data_AF-A0A352S2R2-F1
#
_entry.id   AF-A0A352S2R2-F1
#
_cell.length_a   1.000
_cell.length_b   1.000
_cell.length_c   1.000
_cell.angle_alpha   90.00
_cell.angle_beta   90.00
_cell.angle_gamma   90.00
#
_symmetry.space_group_name_H-M   'P 1'
#
loop_
_entity.id
_entity.type
_entity.pdbx_description
1 polymer ?
#
loop_
_entity_poly.entity_id
_entity_poly.type
_entity_poly.pdbx_seq_one_letter_code
_entity_poly.pdbx_strand_id
1 'polypeptide(L)' 'MQPMLAVLCAGCMTIATQAGAQSADHWPSKPITYVVPFAAGGTTDLLGRLI' A
#
# COMPACT_ATOMS: atom_id res chain seq x y z
N MET A 1 22.63 -35.58 14.43
CA MET A 1 21.51 -34.62 14.61
C MET A 1 21.82 -33.22 14.05
N GLN A 2 23.09 -32.81 13.97
CA GLN A 2 23.51 -31.54 13.34
C GLN A 2 23.10 -31.31 11.87
N PRO A 3 23.07 -32.31 10.95
CA PRO A 3 22.71 -32.04 9.56
C PRO A 3 21.20 -31.77 9.39
N MET A 4 20.34 -32.39 10.21
CA MET A 4 18.90 -32.12 10.17
C MET A 4 18.58 -30.71 10.65
N LEU A 5 19.29 -30.21 11.67
CA LEU A 5 19.11 -28.84 12.16
C LEU A 5 19.55 -27.81 11.11
N ALA A 6 20.65 -28.07 10.40
CA ALA A 6 21.14 -27.22 9.32
C ALA A 6 20.16 -27.17 8.13
N VAL A 7 19.58 -28.31 7.74
CA VAL A 7 18.58 -28.38 6.66
C VAL A 7 17.29 -27.63 7.05
N LEU A 8 16.86 -27.72 8.31
CA LEU A 8 15.69 -27.00 8.80
C LEU A 8 15.91 -25.47 8.77
N CYS A 9 17.08 -25.00 9.24
CA CYS A 9 17.40 -23.57 9.21
C CYS A 9 17.51 -23.01 7.78
N ALA A 10 18.07 -23.78 6.84
CA ALA A 10 18.14 -23.39 5.42
C ALA A 10 16.75 -23.30 4.78
N GLY A 11 15.83 -24.23 5.12
CA GLY A 11 14.44 -24.18 4.68
C GLY A 11 13.70 -22.94 5.19
N CYS A 12 13.87 -22.57 6.46
CA CYS A 12 13.25 -21.37 7.03
C CYS A 12 13.69 -20.07 6.34
N MET A 13 14.95 -19.97 5.90
CA MET A 13 15.45 -18.77 5.20
C MET A 13 14.83 -18.57 3.82
N THR A 14 14.43 -19.65 3.13
CA THR A 14 13.76 -19.56 1.82
C THR A 14 12.31 -19.09 1.89
N ILE A 15 11.65 -19.24 3.03
CA ILE A 15 10.27 -18.76 3.23
C ILE A 15 10.28 -17.25 3.54
N ALA A 16 11.32 -16.74 4.19
CA ALA A 16 11.45 -15.33 4.55
C ALA A 16 11.63 -14.40 3.33
N THR A 17 12.17 -14.90 2.20
CA THR A 17 12.33 -14.09 0.98
C THR A 17 11.03 -13.94 0.18
N GLN A 18 9.98 -14.69 0.53
CA GLN A 18 8.64 -14.54 -0.05
C GLN A 18 7.77 -13.51 0.67
N ALA A 19 8.31 -12.83 1.68
CA ALA A 19 7.85 -11.49 2.06
C ALA A 19 8.35 -10.46 1.04
N GLY A 20 8.13 -10.75 -0.25
CA GLY A 20 8.18 -9.74 -1.28
C GLY A 20 7.11 -8.73 -0.88
N ALA A 21 7.56 -7.53 -0.50
CA ALA A 21 6.71 -6.37 -0.36
C ALA A 21 5.66 -6.44 -1.46
N GLN A 22 4.41 -6.73 -1.10
CA GLN A 22 3.30 -6.50 -2.00
C GLN A 22 3.48 -5.05 -2.35
N SER A 23 3.92 -4.76 -3.58
CA SER A 23 4.04 -3.38 -4.04
C SER A 23 2.66 -2.83 -3.78
N ALA A 24 2.53 -1.95 -2.80
CA ALA A 24 1.26 -1.30 -2.51
C ALA A 24 0.79 -0.80 -3.87
N ASP A 25 -0.34 -1.32 -4.36
CA ASP A 25 -0.84 -1.00 -5.69
C ASP A 25 -0.65 0.50 -5.88
N HIS A 26 0.14 0.90 -6.88
CA HIS A 26 0.66 2.27 -7.00
C HIS A 26 -0.50 3.25 -6.89
N TRP A 27 -0.70 3.78 -5.68
CA TRP A 27 -1.83 4.64 -5.38
C TRP A 27 -1.39 6.09 -5.50
N PRO A 28 -2.17 6.94 -6.17
CA PRO A 28 -3.43 6.60 -6.86
C PRO A 28 -3.19 6.08 -8.29
N SER A 29 -3.82 4.96 -8.65
CA SER A 29 -3.72 4.42 -10.02
C SER A 29 -4.68 5.11 -11.01
N LYS A 30 -5.54 6.01 -10.51
CA LYS A 30 -6.54 6.77 -11.26
C LYS A 30 -6.88 8.07 -10.51
N PRO A 31 -7.45 9.09 -11.19
CA PRO A 31 -7.92 10.30 -10.52
C PRO A 31 -8.87 9.99 -9.35
N ILE A 32 -8.71 10.76 -8.26
CA ILE A 32 -9.54 10.66 -7.05
C ILE A 32 -10.70 11.66 -7.16
N THR A 33 -11.93 11.21 -6.89
CA THR A 33 -13.07 12.10 -6.76
C THR A 33 -13.14 12.67 -5.34
N TYR A 34 -12.88 13.97 -5.22
CA TYR A 34 -13.03 14.70 -3.96
C TYR A 34 -14.48 15.21 -3.82
N VAL A 35 -15.20 14.76 -2.80
CA VAL A 35 -16.63 15.08 -2.61
C VAL A 35 -16.78 16.30 -1.70
N VAL A 36 -17.38 17.36 -2.20
CA VAL A 36 -17.76 18.55 -1.42
C VAL A 36 -19.29 18.59 -1.32
N PRO A 37 -19.89 18.32 -0.14
CA PRO A 37 -21.35 18.24 0.02
C PRO A 37 -22.01 19.61 0.19
N PHE A 38 -21.59 20.58 -0.61
CA PHE A 38 -22.10 21.96 -0.62
C PHE A 38 -22.35 22.41 -2.06
N ALA A 39 -23.10 23.49 -2.23
CA ALA A 39 -23.32 24.08 -3.54
C ALA A 39 -22.00 24.50 -4.21
N ALA A 40 -21.94 24.38 -5.53
CA ALA A 40 -20.81 24.85 -6.32
C ALA A 40 -20.60 26.37 -6.16
N GLY A 41 -19.34 26.82 -6.10
CA GLY A 41 -18.97 28.21 -5.93
C GLY A 41 -18.99 28.74 -4.48
N GLY A 42 -19.38 27.93 -3.49
CA GLY A 42 -19.28 28.28 -2.07
C GLY A 42 -17.84 28.26 -1.54
N THR A 43 -17.62 28.77 -0.32
CA THR A 43 -16.29 28.80 0.31
C THR A 43 -15.65 27.41 0.39
N THR A 44 -16.43 26.38 0.73
CA THR A 44 -15.95 24.98 0.79
C THR A 44 -15.59 24.43 -0.59
N ASP A 45 -16.35 24.75 -1.65
CA ASP A 45 -16.03 24.33 -3.03
C ASP A 45 -14.76 25.02 -3.53
N LEU A 46 -14.60 26.32 -3.26
CA LEU A 46 -13.37 27.06 -3.61
C LEU A 46 -12.14 26.51 -2.89
N LEU A 47 -12.25 26.22 -1.58
CA LEU A 47 -11.15 25.59 -0.83
C LEU A 47 -10.82 24.20 -1.37
N GLY A 48 -11.82 23.38 -1.69
CA GLY A 48 -11.63 22.04 -2.25
C GLY A 48 -11.01 22.04 -3.67
N ARG A 49 -11.14 23.13 -4.42
CA ARG A 49 -10.50 23.33 -5.74
C ARG A 49 -9.09 23.90 -5.66
N LEU A 50 -8.75 24.56 -4.55
CA LEU A 50 -7.45 25.21 -4.35
C LEU A 50 -6.35 24.19 -4.01
N ILE A 51 -6.70 23.14 -3.28
CA ILE A 51 -5.79 22.05 -2.87
C ILE A 51 -5.72 20.93 -3.91
#